data_AF-A0A5U1JCF1-F1
#
_entry.id   AF-A0A5U1JCF1-F1
#
_cell.length_a   1.000
_cell.length_b   1.000
_cell.length_c   1.000
_cell.angle_alpha   90.00
_cell.angle_beta   90.00
_cell.angle_gamma   90.00
#
_symmetry.space_group_name_H-M   'P 1'
#
loop_
_entity.id
_entity.type
_entity.pdbx_description
1 polymer ?
#
loop_
_entity_poly.entity_id
_entity_poly.type
_entity_poly.pdbx_seq_one_letter_code
_entity_poly.pdbx_strand_id
1 'polypeptide(L)'
;MDKQHNFPVETLEEQLIIIVDKYISKRYQPGDKSFSYQLYLLFVGYHLKYFYPKKLYTRSNRNIDNIMTMFSSVYKCLTSTLLQRLNNKEAVIRELNSLVNYIDNNQERAEEIFIAIKTQYEIKVIEKELTHEVVRVKNVRL
;
A
#
# COMPACT_ATOMS: atom_id res chain seq x y z
N MET A 1 9.73 12.92 29.23
CA MET A 1 9.84 13.46 27.87
C MET A 1 9.52 12.34 26.92
N ASP A 2 8.38 12.42 26.25
CA ASP A 2 8.18 11.95 24.89
C ASP A 2 6.94 12.67 24.39
N LYS A 3 7.12 13.53 23.39
CA LYS A 3 6.03 14.29 22.78
C LYS A 3 5.20 13.30 21.98
N GLN A 4 4.12 12.79 22.58
CA GLN A 4 2.99 12.30 21.80
C GLN A 4 2.48 13.47 20.96
N HIS A 5 2.96 13.58 19.73
CA HIS A 5 2.25 14.34 18.73
C HIS A 5 0.91 13.64 18.54
N ASN A 6 -0.16 14.21 19.12
CA ASN A 6 -1.53 13.95 18.75
C ASN A 6 -1.69 14.26 17.26
N PHE A 7 -1.37 13.28 16.41
CA PHE A 7 -1.80 13.30 15.03
C PHE A 7 -3.30 13.00 15.00
N PRO A 8 -4.11 13.70 14.17
CA PRO A 8 -5.48 13.27 13.95
C PRO A 8 -5.47 11.82 13.45
N VAL A 9 -6.50 11.05 13.77
CA VAL A 9 -6.63 9.67 13.28
C VAL A 9 -6.69 9.72 11.75
N GLU A 10 -5.56 9.46 11.10
CA GLU A 10 -5.45 9.43 9.65
C GLU A 10 -6.15 8.19 9.11
N THR A 11 -6.95 8.40 8.08
CA THR A 11 -7.51 7.30 7.27
C THR A 11 -6.39 6.44 6.70
N LEU A 12 -6.67 5.19 6.33
CA LEU A 12 -5.66 4.31 5.76
C LEU A 12 -5.07 4.89 4.46
N GLU A 13 -5.88 5.64 3.72
CA GLU A 13 -5.52 6.37 2.52
C GLU A 13 -4.51 7.49 2.82
N GLU A 14 -4.76 8.33 3.82
CA GLU A 14 -3.84 9.38 4.26
C GLU A 14 -2.53 8.80 4.81
N GLN A 15 -2.62 7.70 5.56
CA GLN A 15 -1.44 6.97 6.04
C GLN A 15 -0.58 6.47 4.87
N LEU A 16 -1.19 5.95 3.81
CA LEU A 16 -0.47 5.52 2.62
C LEU A 16 0.26 6.70 1.96
N ILE A 17 -0.35 7.88 1.85
CA ILE A 17 0.31 9.10 1.33
C ILE A 17 1.55 9.45 2.15
N ILE A 18 1.44 9.41 3.48
CA ILE A 18 2.57 9.71 4.37
C ILE A 18 3.69 8.67 4.24
N ILE A 19 3.34 7.40 4.04
CA ILE A 19 4.32 6.35 3.77
C ILE A 19 5.01 6.62 2.42
N VAL A 20 4.28 7.03 1.39
CA VAL A 20 4.85 7.40 0.08
C VAL A 20 5.80 8.60 0.21
N ASP A 21 5.43 9.64 0.95
CA ASP A 21 6.33 10.78 1.22
C ASP A 21 7.64 10.33 1.89
N LYS A 22 7.53 9.50 2.94
CA LYS A 22 8.70 8.92 3.63
C LYS A 22 9.53 8.02 2.72
N TYR A 23 8.88 7.28 1.82
CA TYR A 23 9.54 6.41 0.86
C TYR A 23 10.34 7.23 -0.16
N ILE A 24 9.74 8.29 -0.71
CA ILE A 24 10.41 9.26 -1.59
C ILE A 24 11.63 9.86 -0.89
N SER A 25 11.49 10.36 0.34
CA SER A 25 12.63 10.94 1.10
C SER A 25 13.84 9.99 1.22
N LYS A 26 13.60 8.68 1.26
CA LYS A 26 14.65 7.68 1.48
C LYS A 26 15.25 7.09 0.20
N ARG A 27 14.50 7.10 -0.90
CA ARG A 27 14.81 6.27 -2.08
C ARG A 27 14.76 7.03 -3.40
N TYR A 28 14.16 8.22 -3.45
CA TYR A 28 13.99 8.92 -4.70
C TYR A 28 15.33 9.35 -5.29
N GLN A 29 15.58 8.94 -6.53
CA GLN A 29 16.71 9.37 -7.33
C GLN A 29 16.19 9.89 -8.68
N PRO A 30 16.56 11.10 -9.10
CA PRO A 30 16.16 11.63 -10.41
C PRO A 30 16.58 10.66 -11.53
N GLY A 31 15.63 10.29 -12.39
CA GLY A 31 15.87 9.38 -13.53
C GLY A 31 15.75 7.89 -13.22
N ASP A 32 15.39 7.49 -12.00
CA ASP A 32 15.11 6.10 -11.67
C ASP A 32 13.83 5.60 -12.36
N LYS A 33 14.00 4.89 -13.48
CA LYS A 33 12.91 4.29 -14.26
C LYS A 33 12.19 3.17 -13.52
N SER A 34 12.75 2.64 -12.42
CA SER A 34 12.15 1.57 -11.64
C SER A 34 11.23 2.08 -10.52
N PHE A 35 11.22 3.39 -10.25
CA PHE A 35 10.50 3.95 -9.11
C PHE A 35 9.00 3.67 -9.18
N SER A 36 8.36 3.82 -10.34
CA SER A 36 6.93 3.52 -10.49
C SER A 36 6.58 2.06 -10.26
N TYR A 37 7.45 1.13 -10.66
CA TYR A 37 7.31 -0.28 -10.34
C TYR A 37 7.41 -0.52 -8.83
N GLN A 38 8.41 0.07 -8.17
CA GLN A 38 8.56 -0.06 -6.72
C GLN A 38 7.39 0.55 -5.95
N LEU A 39 6.89 1.69 -6.42
CA LEU A 39 5.71 2.34 -5.87
C LEU A 39 4.45 1.49 -6.08
N TYR A 40 4.32 0.81 -7.21
CA TYR A 40 3.25 -0.16 -7.43
C TYR A 40 3.31 -1.32 -6.43
N LEU A 41 4.49 -1.89 -6.19
CA LEU A 41 4.68 -2.93 -5.16
C LEU A 41 4.25 -2.45 -3.77
N LEU A 42 4.58 -1.19 -3.43
CA LEU A 42 4.16 -0.58 -2.17
C LEU A 42 2.63 -0.48 -2.08
N PHE A 43 1.96 -0.02 -3.14
CA PHE A 43 0.49 0.06 -3.20
C PHE A 43 -0.16 -1.31 -3.04
N VAL A 44 0.32 -2.32 -3.77
CA VAL A 44 -0.20 -3.69 -3.69
C VAL A 44 0.00 -4.28 -2.29
N GLY A 45 1.21 -4.15 -1.74
CA GLY A 45 1.52 -4.65 -0.41
C GLY A 45 0.69 -3.97 0.68
N TYR A 46 0.46 -2.66 0.57
CA TYR A 46 -0.39 -1.91 1.48
C TYR A 46 -1.87 -2.31 1.35
N HIS A 47 -2.36 -2.47 0.12
CA HIS A 47 -3.70 -2.97 -0.18
C HIS A 47 -3.97 -4.32 0.50
N LEU A 48 -3.12 -5.31 0.24
CA LEU A 48 -3.24 -6.65 0.81
C LEU A 48 -3.15 -6.65 2.33
N LYS A 49 -2.33 -5.78 2.93
CA LYS A 49 -2.13 -5.74 4.37
C LYS A 49 -3.29 -5.08 5.13
N TYR A 50 -3.83 -3.98 4.62
CA TYR A 50 -4.72 -3.11 5.40
C TYR A 50 -6.15 -3.03 4.88
N PHE A 51 -6.36 -3.15 3.57
CA PHE A 51 -7.67 -3.01 2.93
C PHE A 51 -8.31 -4.37 2.61
N TYR A 52 -7.53 -5.30 2.06
CA TYR A 52 -8.00 -6.62 1.65
C TYR A 52 -8.67 -7.43 2.78
N PRO A 53 -8.14 -7.50 4.03
CA PRO A 53 -8.79 -8.24 5.12
C PRO A 53 -10.15 -7.64 5.53
N LYS A 54 -10.35 -6.35 5.23
CA LYS A 54 -11.59 -5.62 5.48
C LYS A 54 -12.54 -5.64 4.28
N LYS A 55 -12.20 -6.37 3.21
CA LYS A 55 -12.93 -6.42 1.93
C LYS A 55 -13.12 -5.04 1.29
N LEU A 56 -12.16 -4.14 1.51
CA LEU A 56 -12.12 -2.81 0.90
C LEU A 56 -11.36 -2.87 -0.41
N TYR A 57 -11.91 -2.23 -1.45
CA TYR A 57 -11.34 -2.22 -2.80
C TYR A 57 -11.12 -3.65 -3.34
N THR A 58 -12.15 -4.50 -3.31
CA THR A 58 -12.09 -5.90 -3.79
C THR A 58 -13.30 -6.27 -4.65
N ARG A 59 -13.92 -5.30 -5.33
CA ARG A 59 -15.18 -5.49 -6.07
C ARG A 59 -14.98 -5.95 -7.51
N SER A 60 -13.83 -5.67 -8.11
CA SER A 60 -13.50 -6.17 -9.46
C SER A 60 -12.84 -7.53 -9.39
N ASN A 61 -13.08 -8.36 -10.41
CA ASN A 61 -12.35 -9.60 -10.64
C ASN A 61 -10.91 -9.34 -11.11
N ARG A 62 -10.65 -8.16 -11.70
CA ARG A 62 -9.33 -7.75 -12.12
C ARG A 62 -8.67 -6.98 -10.98
N ASN A 63 -7.53 -7.44 -10.51
CA ASN A 63 -6.90 -6.88 -9.31
C ASN A 63 -6.36 -5.46 -9.55
N ILE A 64 -5.91 -5.13 -10.76
CA ILE A 64 -5.49 -3.76 -11.07
C ILE A 64 -6.63 -2.74 -10.93
N ASP A 65 -7.88 -3.10 -11.24
CA ASP A 65 -9.03 -2.19 -11.08
C ASP A 65 -9.30 -1.89 -9.61
N ASN A 66 -9.10 -2.89 -8.75
CA ASN A 66 -9.17 -2.76 -7.31
C ASN A 66 -8.10 -1.78 -6.79
N ILE A 67 -6.86 -1.90 -7.29
CA ILE A 67 -5.78 -0.95 -6.99
C ILE A 67 -6.10 0.45 -7.52
N MET A 68 -6.64 0.59 -8.74
CA MET A 68 -7.01 1.89 -9.30
C MET A 68 -8.18 2.54 -8.54
N THR A 69 -9.11 1.74 -8.02
CA THR A 69 -10.18 2.21 -7.14
C THR A 69 -9.61 2.72 -5.82
N MET A 70 -8.71 1.95 -5.20
CA MET A 70 -7.98 2.38 -3.99
C MET A 70 -7.18 3.66 -4.26
N PHE A 71 -6.44 3.71 -5.37
CA PHE A 71 -5.66 4.87 -5.80
C PHE A 71 -6.54 6.11 -5.92
N SER A 72 -7.73 5.98 -6.51
CA SER A 72 -8.67 7.10 -6.63
C SER A 72 -9.11 7.64 -5.27
N SER A 73 -9.26 6.77 -4.27
CA SER A 73 -9.56 7.17 -2.88
C SER A 73 -8.35 7.87 -2.24
N VAL A 74 -7.16 7.30 -2.39
CA VAL A 74 -5.89 7.89 -1.94
C VAL A 74 -5.69 9.28 -2.55
N TYR A 75 -5.87 9.43 -3.86
CA TYR A 75 -5.68 10.71 -4.54
C TYR A 75 -6.64 11.78 -4.03
N LYS A 76 -7.89 11.42 -3.67
CA LYS A 76 -8.86 12.35 -3.06
C LYS A 76 -8.43 12.85 -1.68
N CYS A 77 -7.57 12.11 -0.97
CA CYS A 77 -7.03 12.52 0.33
C CYS A 77 -5.90 13.56 0.23
N LEU A 78 -5.40 13.89 -0.98
CA LEU A 78 -4.40 14.96 -1.21
C LEU A 78 -5.01 16.36 -1.06
N THR A 79 -5.60 16.63 0.10
CA THR A 79 -6.15 17.93 0.48
C THR A 79 -5.03 18.93 0.78
N SER A 80 -5.34 20.23 0.75
CA SER A 80 -4.37 21.28 1.11
C SER A 80 -3.76 21.06 2.50
N THR A 81 -4.57 20.62 3.47
CA THR A 81 -4.13 20.31 4.83
C THR A 81 -3.15 19.15 4.89
N LEU A 82 -3.39 18.05 4.15
CA LEU A 82 -2.43 16.95 4.11
C LEU A 82 -1.16 17.33 3.35
N LEU A 83 -1.30 18.00 2.21
CA LEU A 83 -0.17 18.42 1.37
C LEU A 83 0.80 19.34 2.12
N GLN A 84 0.31 20.22 3.00
CA GLN A 84 1.14 21.07 3.85
C GLN A 84 2.01 20.29 4.85
N ARG A 85 1.65 19.04 5.14
CA ARG A 85 2.36 18.16 6.09
C ARG A 85 3.40 17.26 5.41
N LEU A 86 3.41 17.18 4.08
CA LEU A 86 4.33 16.34 3.32
C LEU A 86 5.66 17.06 3.10
N ASN A 87 6.77 16.35 3.25
CA ASN A 87 8.10 16.92 3.03
C ASN A 87 8.41 17.11 1.54
N ASN A 88 7.82 16.26 0.68
CA ASN A 88 8.09 16.20 -0.75
C ASN A 88 6.80 16.30 -1.57
N LYS A 89 5.91 17.25 -1.24
CA LYS A 89 4.55 17.35 -1.82
C LYS A 89 4.53 17.29 -3.36
N GLU A 90 5.42 18.00 -4.06
CA GLU A 90 5.49 17.99 -5.52
C GLU A 90 5.94 16.63 -6.06
N ALA A 91 6.89 15.99 -5.38
CA ALA A 91 7.35 14.66 -5.75
C ALA A 91 6.26 13.62 -5.53
N VAL A 92 5.52 13.67 -4.42
CA VAL A 92 4.38 12.78 -4.16
C VAL A 92 3.36 12.88 -5.29
N ILE A 93 2.95 14.09 -5.67
CA ILE A 93 1.97 14.28 -6.75
C ILE A 93 2.52 13.74 -8.08
N ARG A 94 3.77 14.07 -8.42
CA ARG A 94 4.40 13.62 -9.67
C ARG A 94 4.49 12.10 -9.73
N GLU A 95 4.97 11.45 -8.68
CA GLU A 95 5.17 10.00 -8.66
C GLU A 95 3.84 9.23 -8.62
N LEU A 96 2.80 9.78 -7.99
CA LEU A 96 1.45 9.20 -8.06
C LEU A 96 0.89 9.29 -9.49
N ASN A 97 1.14 10.38 -10.23
CA ASN A 97 0.76 10.45 -11.64
C ASN A 97 1.57 9.46 -12.49
N SER A 98 2.88 9.34 -12.25
CA SER A 98 3.74 8.34 -12.90
C SER A 98 3.27 6.91 -12.63
N LEU A 99 2.74 6.62 -11.43
CA LEU A 99 2.19 5.32 -11.08
C LEU A 99 0.96 4.98 -11.94
N VAL A 100 0.06 5.93 -12.17
CA VAL A 100 -1.10 5.71 -13.05
C VAL A 100 -0.64 5.36 -14.47
N ASN A 101 0.30 6.14 -15.00
CA ASN A 101 0.88 5.88 -16.32
C ASN A 101 1.58 4.51 -16.38
N TYR A 102 2.25 4.11 -15.31
CA TYR A 102 2.88 2.80 -15.23
C TYR A 102 1.83 1.68 -15.29
N ILE A 103 0.77 1.75 -14.48
CA ILE A 103 -0.29 0.73 -14.46
C ILE A 103 -0.98 0.64 -15.82
N ASP A 104 -1.32 1.79 -16.42
CA ASP A 104 -2.02 1.84 -17.70
C ASP A 104 -1.18 1.26 -18.86
N ASN A 105 0.13 1.56 -18.90
CA ASN A 105 1.02 1.02 -19.92
C ASN A 105 1.45 -0.44 -19.69
N ASN A 106 1.17 -1.01 -18.50
CA ASN A 106 1.67 -2.34 -18.11
C ASN A 106 0.57 -3.22 -17.52
N GLN A 107 -0.68 -3.10 -17.98
CA GLN A 107 -1.83 -3.70 -17.29
C GLN A 107 -1.71 -5.21 -17.02
N GLU A 108 -1.29 -6.01 -18.02
CA GLU A 108 -1.09 -7.45 -17.84
C GLU A 108 0.01 -7.74 -16.82
N ARG A 109 1.16 -7.07 -16.98
CA ARG A 109 2.28 -7.24 -16.07
C ARG A 109 1.95 -6.81 -14.64
N ALA A 110 1.19 -5.73 -14.48
CA ALA A 110 0.74 -5.24 -13.19
C ALA A 110 -0.22 -6.24 -12.51
N GLU A 111 -1.10 -6.88 -13.28
CA GLU A 111 -1.96 -7.95 -12.80
C GLU A 111 -1.15 -9.18 -12.35
N GLU A 112 -0.18 -9.63 -13.14
CA GLU A 112 0.73 -10.73 -12.78
C GLU A 112 1.48 -10.46 -11.48
N ILE A 113 2.04 -9.25 -11.34
CA ILE A 113 2.73 -8.81 -10.12
C ILE A 113 1.78 -8.87 -8.92
N PHE A 114 0.55 -8.36 -9.07
CA PHE A 114 -0.42 -8.42 -7.98
C PHE A 114 -0.70 -9.85 -7.55
N ILE A 115 -0.99 -10.74 -8.51
CA ILE A 115 -1.30 -12.16 -8.25
C ILE A 115 -0.13 -12.81 -7.50
N ALA A 116 1.10 -12.59 -7.94
CA ALA A 116 2.28 -13.15 -7.30
C ALA A 116 2.43 -12.69 -5.84
N ILE A 117 2.23 -11.39 -5.57
CA ILE A 117 2.32 -10.84 -4.21
C ILE A 117 1.16 -11.34 -3.34
N LYS A 118 -0.06 -11.43 -3.90
CA LYS A 118 -1.22 -11.96 -3.20
C LYS A 118 -1.02 -13.41 -2.77
N THR A 119 -0.50 -14.27 -3.65
CA THR A 119 -0.15 -15.65 -3.31
C THR A 119 0.84 -15.70 -2.14
N GLN A 120 1.90 -14.89 -2.17
CA GLN A 120 2.86 -14.83 -1.07
C GLN A 120 2.23 -14.32 0.24
N TYR A 121 1.31 -13.36 0.14
CA TYR A 121 0.57 -12.84 1.29
C TYR A 121 -0.33 -13.93 1.91
N GLU A 122 -1.09 -14.65 1.09
CA GLU A 122 -2.01 -15.69 1.53
C GLU A 122 -1.28 -16.86 2.18
N ILE A 123 -0.15 -17.30 1.61
CA ILE A 123 0.71 -18.32 2.23
C ILE A 123 1.14 -17.87 3.64
N LYS A 124 1.63 -16.64 3.78
CA LYS A 124 2.06 -16.11 5.09
C LYS A 124 0.93 -15.99 6.11
N VAL A 125 -0.29 -15.70 5.66
CA VAL A 125 -1.48 -15.68 6.54
C VAL A 125 -1.78 -17.09 7.04
N ILE A 126 -1.82 -18.07 6.16
CA ILE A 126 -2.07 -19.49 6.50
C ILE A 126 -0.99 -20.02 7.47
N GLU A 127 0.28 -19.78 7.18
CA GLU A 127 1.40 -20.21 8.04
C GLU A 127 1.28 -19.64 9.46
N LYS A 128 0.85 -18.37 9.57
CA LYS A 128 0.67 -17.71 10.86
C LYS A 128 -0.51 -18.32 11.63
N GLU A 129 -1.61 -18.61 10.96
CA GLU A 129 -2.79 -19.25 11.56
C GLU A 129 -2.48 -20.66 12.07
N LEU A 130 -1.81 -21.48 11.26
CA LEU A 130 -1.35 -22.82 11.66
C LEU A 130 -0.41 -22.77 12.86
N THR A 131 0.54 -21.82 12.87
CA THR A 131 1.48 -21.66 13.99
C THR A 131 0.74 -21.31 15.28
N HIS A 132 -0.22 -20.37 15.23
CA HIS A 132 -1.05 -20.02 16.38
C HIS A 132 -1.87 -21.21 16.89
N GLU A 133 -2.42 -22.02 15.99
CA GLU A 133 -3.20 -23.20 16.36
C GLU A 133 -2.35 -24.26 17.06
N VAL A 134 -1.15 -24.55 16.54
CA VAL A 134 -0.19 -25.49 17.16
C VAL A 134 0.20 -25.03 18.57
N VAL A 135 0.46 -23.74 18.77
CA VAL A 135 0.78 -23.17 20.10
C VAL A 135 -0.41 -23.32 21.04
N ARG A 136 -1.63 -23.04 20.58
CA ARG A 136 -2.86 -23.19 21.40
C ARG A 136 -3.07 -24.63 21.84
N VAL A 137 -2.92 -25.61 20.94
CA VAL A 137 -3.09 -27.04 21.27
C VAL A 137 -2.05 -27.51 22.30
N LYS A 138 -0.80 -27.04 22.21
CA LYS A 138 0.23 -27.35 23.21
C LYS A 138 -0.10 -26.78 24.59
N ASN A 139 -0.59 -25.55 24.67
CA ASN A 139 -0.92 -24.89 25.93
C ASN A 139 -2.17 -25.46 26.63
N VAL A 140 -3.06 -26.17 25.92
CA VAL A 140 -4.23 -26.84 26.51
C VAL A 140 -3.88 -28.23 27.06
N ARG A 141 -2.77 -28.83 26.61
CA ARG A 141 -2.32 -30.17 27.03
C ARG A 141 -1.31 -30.14 28.19
N LEU A 142 -0.94 -28.95 28.67
CA LEU A 142 -0.10 -28.70 29.84
C LEU A 142 -0.97 -28.22 31.00
#